data_AF-A0A162ITL0-F1
#
_entry.id   AF-A0A162ITL0-F1
#
_cell.length_a   1.000
_cell.length_b   1.000
_cell.length_c   1.000
_cell.angle_alpha   90.00
_cell.angle_beta   90.00
_cell.angle_gamma   90.00
#
_symmetry.space_group_name_H-M   'P 1'
#
loop_
_entity.id
_entity.type
_entity.pdbx_description
1 polymer ?
#
loop_
_entity_poly.entity_id
_entity_poly.type
_entity_poly.pdbx_seq_one_letter_code
_entity_poly.pdbx_strand_id
1 'polypeptide(L)'
;MSTKEIIEKRVKSLTISIKREKAILQELESDRATIQRIQEWEETGVALASDSHYASYEEWKSSLQKQIKRGESSLENLKTKKAELEAFQFYLDKIGA
;
A
#
# COMPACT_ATOMS: atom_id res chain seq x y z
N MET A 1 5.78 20.47 25.14
CA MET A 1 4.53 20.02 24.49
C MET A 1 3.74 19.23 25.51
N SER A 2 2.47 19.59 25.70
CA SER A 2 1.51 18.83 26.49
C SER A 2 1.18 17.49 25.81
N THR A 3 0.63 16.56 26.58
CA THR A 3 0.11 15.28 26.05
C THR A 3 -0.90 15.51 24.93
N LYS A 4 -1.78 16.51 25.07
CA LYS A 4 -2.75 16.91 24.04
C LYS A 4 -2.07 17.30 22.73
N GLU A 5 -1.06 18.17 22.78
CA GLU A 5 -0.34 18.62 21.58
C GLU A 5 0.41 17.47 20.86
N ILE A 6 0.98 16.53 21.63
CA ILE A 6 1.65 15.35 21.07
C ILE A 6 0.64 14.49 20.31
N ILE A 7 -0.53 14.23 20.92
CA ILE A 7 -1.58 13.40 20.32
C ILE A 7 -2.19 14.08 19.10
N GLU A 8 -2.48 15.38 19.14
CA GLU A 8 -2.98 16.14 17.98
C GLU A 8 -2.01 16.08 16.79
N LYS A 9 -0.70 16.22 17.06
CA LYS A 9 0.34 16.06 16.02
C LYS A 9 0.33 14.65 15.43
N ARG A 10 0.15 13.62 16.28
CA ARG A 10 0.10 12.23 15.84
C ARG A 10 -1.17 11.93 15.02
N VAL A 11 -2.33 12.42 15.43
CA VAL A 11 -3.61 12.34 14.68
C VAL A 11 -3.47 12.91 13.26
N LYS A 12 -2.81 14.06 13.11
CA LYS A 12 -2.52 14.66 11.79
C LYS A 12 -1.66 13.74 10.92
N SER A 13 -0.61 13.16 11.49
CA SER A 13 0.29 12.22 10.80
C SER A 13 -0.41 10.92 10.39
N LEU A 14 -1.24 10.36 11.27
CA LEU A 14 -2.01 9.15 11.01
C LEU A 14 -3.03 9.38 9.89
N THR A 15 -3.76 10.50 9.92
CA THR A 15 -4.70 10.88 8.86
C THR A 15 -4.03 10.94 7.49
N ILE A 16 -2.84 11.55 7.39
CA ILE A 16 -2.07 11.61 6.13
C ILE A 16 -1.66 10.22 5.66
N SER A 17 -1.21 9.36 6.58
CA SER A 17 -0.81 7.99 6.23
C SER A 17 -1.99 7.18 5.69
N ILE A 18 -3.15 7.29 6.33
CA ILE A 18 -4.37 6.53 5.98
C ILE A 18 -4.92 6.93 4.61
N LYS A 19 -4.78 8.20 4.20
CA LYS A 19 -5.18 8.65 2.85
C LYS A 19 -4.49 7.89 1.71
N ARG A 20 -3.34 7.25 1.94
CA ARG A 20 -2.60 6.49 0.92
C ARG A 20 -3.21 5.12 0.64
N GLU A 21 -4.10 4.62 1.48
CA GLU A 21 -4.67 3.26 1.38
C GLU A 21 -5.28 2.99 0.00
N LYS A 22 -6.08 3.94 -0.52
CA LYS A 22 -6.72 3.79 -1.83
C LYS A 22 -5.69 3.63 -2.96
N ALA A 23 -4.63 4.42 -2.94
CA ALA A 23 -3.58 4.33 -3.95
C ALA A 23 -2.84 2.98 -3.87
N ILE A 24 -2.56 2.49 -2.66
CA ILE A 24 -1.94 1.18 -2.46
C ILE A 24 -2.84 0.07 -3.02
N LEU A 25 -4.16 0.11 -2.74
CA LEU A 25 -5.10 -0.89 -3.27
C LEU A 25 -5.12 -0.88 -4.81
N GLN A 26 -5.12 0.29 -5.43
CA GLN A 26 -5.09 0.43 -6.89
C GLN A 26 -3.78 -0.09 -7.49
N GLU A 27 -2.64 0.17 -6.86
CA GLU A 27 -1.34 -0.37 -7.28
C GLU A 27 -1.34 -1.90 -7.22
N LEU A 28 -1.83 -2.49 -6.11
CA LEU A 28 -1.94 -3.93 -5.96
C LEU A 28 -2.85 -4.59 -7.01
N GLU A 29 -3.97 -3.95 -7.34
CA GLU A 29 -4.87 -4.43 -8.39
C GLU A 29 -4.20 -4.40 -9.76
N SER A 30 -3.53 -3.28 -10.09
CA SER A 30 -2.77 -3.11 -11.33
C SER A 30 -1.64 -4.13 -11.46
N ASP A 31 -0.89 -4.37 -10.38
CA ASP A 31 0.22 -5.34 -10.37
C ASP A 31 -0.30 -6.76 -10.62
N ARG A 32 -1.41 -7.15 -9.97
CA ARG A 32 -2.04 -8.47 -10.18
C ARG A 32 -2.56 -8.63 -11.61
N ALA A 33 -3.23 -7.61 -12.15
CA ALA A 33 -3.71 -7.61 -13.53
C ALA A 33 -2.54 -7.73 -14.52
N THR A 34 -1.42 -7.07 -14.23
CA THR A 34 -0.21 -7.17 -15.06
C THR A 34 0.40 -8.58 -15.02
N ILE A 35 0.45 -9.22 -13.84
CA ILE A 35 0.89 -10.62 -13.74
C ILE A 35 0.00 -11.55 -14.57
N GLN A 36 -1.33 -11.39 -14.49
CA GLN A 36 -2.27 -12.19 -15.29
C GLN A 36 -2.03 -11.97 -16.79
N ARG A 37 -1.81 -10.72 -17.21
CA ARG A 37 -1.53 -10.39 -18.60
C ARG A 37 -0.22 -11.03 -19.10
N ILE A 38 0.81 -11.06 -18.25
CA ILE A 38 2.08 -11.74 -18.55
C ILE A 38 1.85 -13.25 -18.75
N GLN A 39 1.02 -13.88 -17.91
CA GLN A 39 0.71 -15.31 -18.06
C GLN A 39 0.01 -15.60 -19.40
N GLU A 40 -0.95 -14.77 -19.80
CA GLU A 40 -1.59 -14.89 -21.11
C GLU A 40 -0.59 -14.77 -22.27
N TRP A 41 0.39 -13.86 -22.16
CA TRP A 41 1.45 -13.71 -23.16
C TRP A 41 2.35 -14.95 -23.24
N GLU A 42 2.72 -15.52 -22.09
CA GLU A 42 3.51 -16.76 -22.04
C GLU A 42 2.73 -17.94 -22.68
N GLU A 43 1.43 -18.07 -22.38
CA GLU A 43 0.57 -19.12 -22.94
C GLU A 43 0.35 -18.99 -24.45
N THR A 44 0.26 -17.75 -24.95
CA THR A 44 0.06 -17.46 -26.38
C THR A 44 1.36 -17.34 -27.18
N GLY A 45 2.52 -17.52 -26.53
CA GLY A 45 3.83 -17.47 -27.17
C GLY A 45 4.25 -16.06 -27.60
N VAL A 46 3.67 -15.02 -27.00
CA VAL A 46 4.09 -13.62 -27.23
C VAL A 46 5.47 -13.44 -26.63
N ALA A 47 6.42 -13.00 -27.45
CA ALA A 47 7.76 -12.69 -26.99
C ALA A 47 7.78 -11.38 -26.18
N LEU A 48 8.64 -11.33 -25.17
CA LEU A 48 8.91 -10.10 -24.43
C LEU A 48 9.45 -9.03 -25.40
N ALA A 49 8.96 -7.81 -25.27
CA ALA A 49 9.38 -6.70 -26.12
C ALA A 49 10.88 -6.44 -26.00
N SER A 50 11.55 -6.14 -27.11
CA SER A 50 13.01 -5.93 -27.15
C SER A 50 13.48 -4.71 -26.36
N ASP A 51 12.59 -3.75 -26.11
CA ASP A 51 12.80 -2.54 -25.32
C ASP A 51 12.32 -2.68 -23.87
N SER A 52 11.94 -3.90 -23.45
CA SER A 52 11.57 -4.19 -22.07
C SER A 52 12.68 -3.83 -21.09
N HIS A 53 12.30 -3.22 -19.97
CA HIS A 53 13.20 -2.99 -18.83
C HIS A 53 13.57 -4.26 -18.05
N TYR A 54 12.91 -5.37 -18.35
CA TYR A 54 13.15 -6.69 -17.76
C TYR A 54 13.76 -7.63 -18.79
N ALA A 55 14.67 -8.50 -18.36
CA ALA A 55 15.32 -9.50 -19.20
C ALA A 55 14.43 -10.73 -19.46
N SER A 56 13.38 -10.93 -18.65
CA SER A 56 12.42 -12.03 -18.83
C SER A 56 11.07 -11.70 -18.19
N TYR A 57 10.02 -12.42 -18.62
CA TYR A 57 8.72 -12.37 -17.93
C TYR A 57 8.81 -12.83 -16.47
N GLU A 58 9.70 -13.78 -16.15
CA GLU A 58 9.90 -14.23 -14.77
C GLU A 58 10.50 -13.14 -13.89
N GLU A 59 11.48 -12.39 -14.39
CA GLU A 59 12.04 -11.23 -13.69
C GLU A 59 10.96 -10.16 -13.45
N TRP A 60 10.15 -9.86 -14.46
CA TRP A 60 9.06 -8.90 -14.35
C TRP A 60 8.03 -9.35 -13.31
N LYS A 61 7.54 -10.59 -13.38
CA LYS A 61 6.63 -11.17 -12.39
C LYS A 61 7.22 -11.12 -10.98
N SER A 62 8.51 -11.44 -10.82
CA SER A 62 9.21 -11.38 -9.52
C SER A 62 9.25 -9.96 -8.96
N SER A 63 9.46 -8.94 -9.81
CA SER A 63 9.41 -7.53 -9.41
C SER A 63 8.02 -7.14 -8.91
N LEU A 64 6.98 -7.45 -9.69
CA LEU A 64 5.58 -7.18 -9.33
C LEU A 64 5.17 -7.90 -8.03
N GLN A 65 5.58 -9.17 -7.85
CA GLN A 65 5.32 -9.91 -6.61
C GLN A 65 5.98 -9.24 -5.39
N LYS A 66 7.17 -8.65 -5.53
CA LYS A 66 7.80 -7.88 -4.45
C LYS A 66 7.03 -6.60 -4.14
N GLN A 67 6.52 -5.90 -5.16
CA GLN A 67 5.65 -4.72 -4.98
C GLN A 67 4.36 -5.11 -4.25
N ILE A 68 3.72 -6.21 -4.67
CA ILE A 68 2.51 -6.74 -4.03
C ILE A 68 2.75 -7.00 -2.54
N LYS A 69 3.80 -7.73 -2.19
CA LYS A 69 4.14 -8.04 -0.78
C LYS A 69 4.38 -6.77 0.06
N ARG A 70 5.01 -5.75 -0.53
CA ARG A 70 5.26 -4.46 0.13
C ARG A 70 3.95 -3.68 0.34
N GLY A 71 3.06 -3.68 -0.65
CA GLY A 71 1.74 -3.05 -0.55
C GLY A 71 0.87 -3.76 0.50
N GLU A 72 0.81 -5.08 0.50
CA GLU A 72 0.09 -5.88 1.52
C GLU A 72 0.60 -5.59 2.94
N SER A 73 1.92 -5.56 3.13
CA SER A 73 2.54 -5.20 4.42
C SER A 73 2.18 -3.76 4.82
N SER A 74 2.08 -2.84 3.86
CA SER A 74 1.68 -1.46 4.12
C SER A 74 0.21 -1.35 4.52
N LEU A 75 -0.68 -2.11 3.89
CA LEU A 75 -2.09 -2.19 4.27
C LEU A 75 -2.27 -2.77 5.67
N GLU A 76 -1.52 -3.81 6.03
CA GLU A 76 -1.57 -4.37 7.39
C GLU A 76 -1.14 -3.33 8.43
N ASN A 77 -0.04 -2.62 8.18
CA ASN A 77 0.39 -1.53 9.05
C ASN A 77 -0.64 -0.38 9.14
N LEU A 78 -1.41 -0.14 8.08
CA LEU A 78 -2.47 0.86 8.09
C LEU A 78 -3.64 0.47 8.99
N LYS A 79 -3.94 -0.82 9.17
CA LYS A 79 -4.97 -1.28 10.13
C LYS A 79 -4.62 -0.83 11.55
N THR A 80 -3.39 -1.08 11.98
CA THR A 80 -2.91 -0.63 13.30
C THR A 80 -2.97 0.90 13.43
N LYS A 81 -2.58 1.64 12.38
CA LYS A 81 -2.66 3.11 12.38
C LYS A 81 -4.08 3.65 12.46
N LYS A 82 -5.06 2.95 11.88
CA LYS A 82 -6.49 3.31 12.00
C LYS A 82 -6.99 3.10 13.42
N ALA A 83 -6.67 1.96 14.04
CA ALA A 83 -7.00 1.70 15.44
C ALA A 83 -6.33 2.72 16.39
N GLU A 84 -5.06 3.06 16.13
CA GLU A 84 -4.33 4.11 16.86
C GLU A 84 -5.02 5.48 16.73
N LEU A 85 -5.48 5.83 15.51
CA LEU A 85 -6.19 7.08 15.26
C LEU A 85 -7.50 7.14 16.05
N GLU A 86 -8.29 6.06 16.04
CA GLU A 86 -9.55 5.96 16.78
C GLU A 86 -9.33 6.12 18.29
N ALA A 87 -8.35 5.43 18.86
CA ALA A 87 -8.01 5.54 20.27
C ALA A 87 -7.59 6.97 20.68
N PHE A 88 -6.81 7.64 19.82
CA PHE A 88 -6.40 9.02 20.07
C PHE A 88 -7.51 10.04 19.90
N GLN A 89 -8.39 9.86 18.92
CA GLN A 89 -9.59 10.69 18.79
C GLN A 89 -10.48 10.54 20.02
N PHE A 90 -10.70 9.31 20.50
CA PHE A 90 -11.44 9.07 21.74
C PHE A 90 -10.80 9.77 22.95
N TYR A 91 -9.48 9.68 23.11
CA TYR A 91 -8.78 10.38 24.19
C TYR A 91 -8.99 11.90 24.11
N LEU A 92 -8.81 12.50 22.93
CA LEU A 92 -8.96 13.95 22.72
C LEU A 92 -10.38 14.42 23.04
N ASP A 93 -11.40 13.65 22.66
CA ASP A 93 -12.80 13.94 22.98
C ASP A 93 -13.05 13.92 24.49
N LYS A 94 -12.43 12.97 25.22
CA LYS A 94 -12.62 12.84 26.68
C LYS A 94 -11.91 13.91 27.50
N ILE A 95 -10.79 14.45 27.03
CA ILE A 95 -10.09 15.53 27.72
C ILE A 95 -10.58 16.93 27.31
N GLY A 96 -11.40 17.01 26.25
CA GLY A 96 -12.02 18.25 25.77
C GLY A 96 -13.44 18.49 26.29
N ALA A 97 -14.05 17.49 26.95
CA ALA A 97 -15.31 17.58 27.68
C ALA A 97 -15.07 18.01 29.15
#